data_AF-A0A9E5UZ27-F1
#
_entry.id   AF-A0A9E5UZ27-F1
#
_cell.length_a   1.000
_cell.length_b   1.000
_cell.length_c   1.000
_cell.angle_alpha   90.00
_cell.angle_beta   90.00
_cell.angle_gamma   90.00
#
_symmetry.space_group_name_H-M   'P 1'
#
loop_
_entity.id
_entity.type
_entity.pdbx_description
1 polymer ?
#
loop_
_entity_poly.entity_id
_entity_poly.type
_entity_poly.pdbx_seq_one_letter_code
_entity_poly.pdbx_strand_id
1 'polypeptide(L)'
;MIIDEYGMIISGGDGGDSCHRMFTSYIRLRLLFNLKLIDKVPAPFDMTASPAKAMCFLQPEPGIYIRNPDPTRWYSDPRNFSRDQMTPVICFHALMADSPTKVFAEQARRDQASLLKACLKRYMFSQNIYPNWVDPRTEEVKKKTPDFINIELWGVFARTWLNTPWMPLALPFVLLGDLFLVFSAMFKVWAPTTEDSNGGIPEFRWPKMDDVDDDNMNSALMVTQYVFQTPLSWLARKIYKTFRRKNYGNTEMGETSAIMGAIAYYNRNDNPEMTELARPLVERY
;
A
#
# COMPACT_ATOMS: atom_id res chain seq x y z
N MET A 1 16.72 -9.44 -0.40
CA MET A 1 15.89 -8.61 -1.29
C MET A 1 16.50 -8.68 -2.66
N ILE A 2 15.83 -9.37 -3.58
CA ILE A 2 16.27 -9.44 -4.97
C ILE A 2 15.70 -8.20 -5.64
N ILE A 3 16.59 -7.42 -6.26
CA ILE A 3 16.26 -6.19 -6.97
C ILE A 3 16.64 -6.42 -8.42
N ASP A 4 15.74 -6.12 -9.35
CA ASP A 4 16.05 -6.22 -10.78
C ASP A 4 16.91 -5.04 -11.27
N GLU A 5 17.31 -5.09 -12.53
CA GLU A 5 18.09 -4.04 -13.19
C GLU A 5 17.37 -2.68 -13.26
N TYR A 6 16.06 -2.64 -12.99
CA TYR A 6 15.23 -1.44 -12.97
C TYR A 6 14.95 -0.92 -11.57
N GLY A 7 15.51 -1.56 -10.54
CA GLY A 7 15.34 -1.14 -9.16
C GLY A 7 14.02 -1.59 -8.52
N MET A 8 13.30 -2.54 -9.13
CA MET A 8 12.07 -3.12 -8.57
C MET A 8 12.41 -4.31 -7.67
N ILE A 9 11.71 -4.43 -6.54
CA ILE A 9 11.84 -5.59 -5.67
C ILE A 9 11.09 -6.75 -6.29
N ILE A 10 11.82 -7.82 -6.62
CA ILE A 10 11.23 -9.02 -7.22
C ILE A 10 10.33 -9.70 -6.19
N SER A 11 9.06 -9.88 -6.54
CA SER A 11 8.10 -10.72 -5.84
C SER A 11 7.78 -11.93 -6.72
N GLY A 12 7.56 -13.11 -6.13
CA GLY A 12 7.08 -14.28 -6.89
C GLY A 12 5.70 -14.09 -7.55
N GLY A 13 5.02 -12.97 -7.24
CA GLY A 13 3.78 -12.53 -7.85
C GLY A 13 3.94 -11.65 -9.09
N ASP A 14 2.86 -10.97 -9.46
CA ASP A 14 2.84 -10.11 -10.64
C ASP A 14 3.57 -8.77 -10.44
N GLY A 15 3.66 -7.97 -11.51
CA GLY A 15 4.31 -6.66 -11.45
C GLY A 15 3.71 -5.70 -10.41
N GLY A 16 2.44 -5.91 -10.04
CA GLY A 16 1.78 -5.13 -9.02
C GLY A 16 2.25 -5.45 -7.60
N ASP A 17 2.50 -6.72 -7.26
CA ASP A 17 3.11 -7.08 -5.97
C ASP A 17 4.53 -6.50 -5.83
N SER A 18 5.27 -6.46 -6.93
CA SER A 18 6.59 -5.82 -6.98
C SER A 18 6.50 -4.31 -6.72
N CYS A 19 5.50 -3.64 -7.31
CA CYS A 19 5.18 -2.24 -7.05
C CYS A 19 4.80 -2.00 -5.57
N HIS A 20 3.91 -2.82 -5.02
CA HIS A 20 3.49 -2.76 -3.63
C HIS A 20 4.68 -2.84 -2.67
N ARG A 21 5.55 -3.84 -2.86
CA ARG A 21 6.74 -4.06 -2.03
C ARG A 21 7.76 -2.94 -2.17
N MET A 22 7.98 -2.43 -3.38
CA MET A 22 8.88 -1.31 -3.63
C MET A 22 8.45 -0.06 -2.84
N PHE A 23 7.19 0.39 -2.99
CA PHE A 23 6.74 1.59 -2.30
C PHE A 23 6.66 1.40 -0.77
N THR A 24 6.28 0.21 -0.32
CA THR A 24 6.33 -0.13 1.12
C THR A 24 7.75 -0.06 1.67
N SER A 25 8.75 -0.48 0.91
CA SER A 25 10.17 -0.35 1.28
C SER A 25 10.59 1.10 1.40
N TYR A 26 10.22 1.93 0.41
CA TYR A 26 10.57 3.34 0.42
C TYR A 26 9.95 4.09 1.59
N ILE A 27 8.69 3.77 1.95
CA ILE A 27 8.07 4.30 3.17
C ILE A 27 8.94 3.98 4.39
N ARG A 28 9.36 2.71 4.55
CA ARG A 28 10.16 2.27 5.70
C ARG A 28 11.53 2.95 5.74
N LEU A 29 12.23 2.98 4.60
CA LEU A 29 13.54 3.64 4.46
C LEU A 29 13.45 5.14 4.76
N ARG A 30 12.41 5.82 4.24
CA ARG A 30 12.14 7.24 4.50
C ARG A 30 12.00 7.52 5.99
N LEU A 31 11.26 6.68 6.70
CA LEU A 31 10.97 6.86 8.13
C LEU A 31 12.17 6.53 9.01
N LEU A 32 12.95 5.50 8.66
CA LEU A 32 14.12 5.10 9.44
C LEU A 32 15.29 6.06 9.31
N PHE A 33 15.57 6.50 8.09
CA PHE A 33 16.80 7.26 7.79
C PHE A 33 16.54 8.74 7.54
N ASN A 34 15.30 9.19 7.78
CA ASN A 34 14.83 10.55 7.52
C ASN A 34 15.25 11.09 6.13
N LEU A 35 15.37 10.19 5.14
CA LEU A 35 15.96 10.43 3.82
C LEU A 35 17.39 11.03 3.78
N LYS A 36 18.04 11.35 4.91
CA LYS A 36 19.35 12.04 4.92
C LYS A 36 20.50 11.23 4.31
N LEU A 37 20.35 9.91 4.19
CA LEU A 37 21.31 9.03 3.52
C LEU A 37 21.15 9.02 2.00
N ILE A 38 20.00 9.44 1.47
CA ILE A 38 19.74 9.35 0.03
C ILE A 38 20.26 10.59 -0.73
N ASP A 39 20.61 11.65 -0.01
CA ASP A 39 21.34 12.80 -0.56
C ASP A 39 22.85 12.52 -0.74
N LYS A 40 23.38 11.40 -0.22
CA LYS A 40 24.82 11.09 -0.20
C LYS A 40 25.21 9.72 -0.75
N VAL A 41 24.27 8.80 -0.79
CA VAL A 41 24.42 7.53 -1.50
C VAL A 41 23.70 7.72 -2.83
N PRO A 42 24.34 7.52 -4.01
CA PRO A 42 23.57 7.31 -5.21
C PRO A 42 22.70 6.10 -4.91
N ALA A 43 21.42 6.34 -4.60
CA ALA A 43 20.50 5.23 -4.42
C ALA A 43 20.67 4.38 -5.68
N PRO A 44 20.74 3.04 -5.57
CA PRO A 44 20.68 2.17 -6.74
C PRO A 44 19.34 2.28 -7.49
N PHE A 45 18.53 3.28 -7.13
CA PHE A 45 17.20 3.56 -7.56
C PHE A 45 17.11 5.04 -7.94
N ASP A 46 16.72 5.32 -9.18
CA ASP A 46 16.35 6.67 -9.58
C ASP A 46 15.09 7.08 -8.80
N MET A 47 15.23 7.82 -7.70
CA MET A 47 14.08 8.33 -6.91
C MET A 47 13.29 9.44 -7.64
N THR A 48 13.73 9.85 -8.83
CA THR A 48 12.90 10.63 -9.77
C THR A 48 12.04 9.72 -10.65
N ALA A 49 12.05 8.41 -10.39
CA ALA A 49 11.04 7.49 -10.83
C ALA A 49 9.68 7.92 -10.29
N SER A 50 9.02 8.81 -11.03
CA SER A 50 7.60 9.08 -10.86
C SER A 50 6.84 7.75 -10.88
N PRO A 51 5.63 7.68 -10.30
CA PRO A 51 4.74 6.55 -10.51
C PRO A 51 4.60 6.17 -11.98
N ALA A 52 4.73 7.13 -12.91
CA ALA A 52 4.76 6.86 -14.35
C ALA A 52 6.00 6.07 -14.82
N LYS A 53 7.17 6.25 -14.20
CA LYS A 53 8.36 5.43 -14.43
C LYS A 53 8.23 4.05 -13.75
N ALA A 54 7.75 3.97 -12.51
CA ALA A 54 7.41 2.69 -11.85
C ALA A 54 6.41 1.84 -12.67
N MET A 55 5.47 2.51 -13.33
CA MET A 55 4.54 1.94 -14.31
C MET A 55 5.19 1.48 -15.62
N CYS A 56 6.30 2.10 -16.01
CA CYS A 56 7.11 1.69 -17.15
C CYS A 56 8.11 0.57 -16.81
N PHE A 57 8.50 0.39 -15.54
CA PHE A 57 9.53 -0.56 -15.09
C PHE A 57 9.05 -2.03 -14.97
N LEU A 58 7.80 -2.32 -15.31
CA LEU A 58 7.27 -3.70 -15.35
C LEU A 58 7.65 -4.46 -16.65
N GLN A 59 8.82 -4.18 -17.23
CA GLN A 59 9.40 -4.87 -18.39
C GLN A 59 10.87 -5.29 -18.18
N PRO A 60 11.14 -6.43 -17.52
CA PRO A 60 12.43 -7.11 -17.60
C PRO A 60 12.21 -8.55 -18.11
N GLU A 61 12.20 -8.70 -19.45
CA GLU A 61 12.29 -9.97 -20.19
C GLU A 61 11.27 -11.11 -19.90
N PRO A 62 11.01 -12.00 -20.89
CA PRO A 62 10.23 -13.23 -20.64
C PRO A 62 10.94 -14.13 -19.61
N GLY A 63 10.26 -14.46 -18.53
CA GLY A 63 10.70 -15.50 -17.59
C GLY A 63 11.23 -15.00 -16.25
N ILE A 64 11.36 -13.68 -16.07
CA ILE A 64 11.69 -13.07 -14.76
C ILE A 64 10.50 -12.24 -14.26
N TYR A 65 9.83 -11.51 -15.15
CA TYR A 65 8.53 -10.90 -14.91
C TYR A 65 7.57 -11.22 -16.03
N ILE A 66 6.28 -11.08 -15.72
CA ILE A 66 5.24 -11.20 -16.72
C ILE A 66 5.23 -9.90 -17.54
N ARG A 67 5.53 -10.00 -18.85
CA ARG A 67 5.56 -8.87 -19.79
C ARG A 67 4.35 -7.99 -19.61
N ASN A 68 4.53 -6.69 -19.39
CA ASN A 68 3.42 -5.77 -19.24
C ASN A 68 3.14 -4.98 -20.55
N PRO A 69 1.88 -4.90 -21.04
CA PRO A 69 0.72 -5.73 -20.69
C PRO A 69 0.90 -7.16 -21.18
N ASP A 70 0.58 -8.12 -20.31
CA ASP A 70 0.43 -9.51 -20.69
C ASP A 70 -1.02 -9.66 -21.13
N PRO A 71 -1.27 -9.85 -22.44
CA PRO A 71 -2.62 -10.02 -22.92
C PRO A 71 -3.32 -11.25 -22.29
N THR A 72 -2.55 -12.19 -21.72
CA THR A 72 -3.04 -13.39 -21.04
C THR A 72 -3.27 -13.22 -19.54
N ARG A 73 -2.86 -12.10 -18.92
CA ARG A 73 -3.01 -11.85 -17.48
C ARG A 73 -3.46 -10.41 -17.22
N TRP A 74 -4.74 -10.22 -16.92
CA TRP A 74 -5.35 -8.90 -16.68
C TRP A 74 -4.64 -8.03 -15.63
N TYR A 75 -4.09 -8.65 -14.58
CA TYR A 75 -3.46 -7.98 -13.45
C TYR A 75 -2.11 -7.37 -13.82
N SER A 76 -1.59 -7.74 -15.00
CA SER A 76 -0.43 -7.07 -15.55
C SER A 76 -0.77 -5.65 -15.99
N ASP A 77 -1.96 -5.36 -16.54
CA ASP A 77 -2.26 -4.05 -17.13
C ASP A 77 -2.06 -2.92 -16.11
N PRO A 78 -1.10 -2.00 -16.34
CA PRO A 78 -0.70 -0.97 -15.39
C PRO A 78 -1.86 0.01 -15.13
N ARG A 79 -2.82 0.08 -16.06
CA ARG A 79 -4.03 0.88 -15.85
C ARG A 79 -4.82 0.31 -14.66
N ASN A 80 -4.84 -1.00 -14.47
CA ASN A 80 -5.69 -1.74 -13.53
C ASN A 80 -5.06 -1.97 -12.15
N PHE A 81 -4.41 -0.95 -11.57
CA PHE A 81 -3.89 -1.10 -10.20
C PHE A 81 -5.01 -1.40 -9.20
N SER A 82 -4.81 -2.48 -8.45
CA SER A 82 -5.65 -2.85 -7.33
C SER A 82 -5.50 -1.81 -6.21
N ARG A 83 -6.49 -1.80 -5.29
CA ARG A 83 -6.42 -1.02 -4.05
C ARG A 83 -5.13 -1.27 -3.29
N ASP A 84 -4.71 -2.54 -3.24
CA ASP A 84 -3.59 -2.93 -2.43
C ASP A 84 -2.32 -2.32 -3.00
N GLN A 85 -2.13 -2.35 -4.32
CA GLN A 85 -0.98 -1.77 -5.01
C GLN A 85 -0.94 -0.23 -4.92
N MET A 86 -2.10 0.44 -4.94
CA MET A 86 -2.18 1.90 -4.91
C MET A 86 -1.99 2.50 -3.51
N THR A 87 -2.35 1.76 -2.45
CA THR A 87 -2.22 2.21 -1.06
C THR A 87 -0.81 2.68 -0.69
N PRO A 88 0.26 1.89 -0.89
CA PRO A 88 1.62 2.31 -0.55
C PRO A 88 2.11 3.46 -1.44
N VAL A 89 1.65 3.59 -2.68
CA VAL A 89 1.98 4.75 -3.55
C VAL A 89 1.45 6.05 -2.93
N ILE A 90 0.16 6.07 -2.55
CA ILE A 90 -0.48 7.21 -1.89
C ILE A 90 0.24 7.55 -0.60
N CYS A 91 0.56 6.54 0.21
CA CYS A 91 1.25 6.70 1.48
C CYS A 91 2.66 7.29 1.29
N PHE A 92 3.41 6.80 0.30
CA PHE A 92 4.73 7.30 -0.03
C PHE A 92 4.68 8.77 -0.44
N HIS A 93 3.79 9.17 -1.36
CA HIS A 93 3.68 10.57 -1.74
C HIS A 93 3.29 11.48 -0.60
N ALA A 94 2.40 11.04 0.30
CA ALA A 94 2.04 11.84 1.48
C ALA A 94 3.27 12.11 2.38
N LEU A 95 4.13 11.11 2.59
CA LEU A 95 5.39 11.26 3.33
C LEU A 95 6.41 12.14 2.59
N MET A 96 6.47 12.04 1.27
CA MET A 96 7.38 12.85 0.45
C MET A 96 6.94 14.31 0.36
N ALA A 97 5.63 14.57 0.36
CA ALA A 97 5.05 15.91 0.40
C ALA A 97 5.32 16.66 1.71
N ASP A 98 5.60 15.92 2.79
CA ASP A 98 6.05 16.46 4.09
C ASP A 98 7.58 16.63 4.16
N SER A 99 8.32 16.25 3.12
CA SER A 99 9.78 16.40 3.09
C SER A 99 10.22 17.86 3.18
N PRO A 100 11.30 18.18 3.94
CA PRO A 100 11.90 19.52 3.93
C PRO A 100 12.51 19.87 2.57
N THR A 101 12.82 18.88 1.73
CA THR A 101 13.34 19.08 0.37
C THR A 101 12.21 19.46 -0.57
N LYS A 102 12.10 20.76 -0.89
CA LYS A 102 11.00 21.32 -1.70
C LYS A 102 10.77 20.59 -3.03
N VAL A 103 11.83 20.22 -3.74
CA VAL A 103 11.74 19.52 -5.04
C VAL A 103 10.97 18.20 -4.90
N PHE A 104 11.29 17.40 -3.88
CA PHE A 104 10.58 16.15 -3.62
C PHE A 104 9.14 16.38 -3.19
N ALA A 105 8.91 17.39 -2.36
CA ALA A 105 7.57 17.72 -1.89
C ALA A 105 6.64 18.19 -3.03
N GLU A 106 7.17 18.97 -3.98
CA GLU A 106 6.43 19.41 -5.17
C GLU A 106 6.17 18.26 -6.15
N GLN A 107 7.17 17.39 -6.38
CA GLN A 107 7.02 16.23 -7.26
C GLN A 107 5.95 15.27 -6.72
N ALA A 108 6.02 14.93 -5.44
CA ALA A 108 5.02 14.07 -4.79
C ALA A 108 3.60 14.64 -4.90
N ARG A 109 3.44 15.96 -4.71
CA ARG A 109 2.15 16.65 -4.89
C ARG A 109 1.62 16.57 -6.33
N ARG A 110 2.49 16.76 -7.34
CA ARG A 110 2.12 16.65 -8.77
C ARG A 110 1.71 15.23 -9.14
N ASP A 111 2.45 14.24 -8.65
CA ASP A 111 2.17 12.82 -8.89
C ASP A 111 0.85 12.42 -8.23
N GLN A 112 0.62 12.86 -7.00
CA GLN A 112 -0.62 12.63 -6.27
C GLN A 112 -1.83 13.29 -6.96
N ALA A 113 -1.69 14.51 -7.48
CA ALA A 113 -2.73 15.17 -8.26
C ALA A 113 -3.01 14.44 -9.59
N SER A 114 -1.97 13.93 -10.24
CA SER A 114 -2.08 13.15 -11.49
C SER A 114 -2.81 11.84 -11.26
N LEU A 115 -2.50 11.15 -10.15
CA LEU A 115 -3.20 9.95 -9.71
C LEU A 115 -4.69 10.24 -9.47
N LEU A 116 -5.01 11.28 -8.69
CA LEU A 116 -6.40 11.68 -8.44
C LEU A 116 -7.15 11.98 -9.74
N LYS A 117 -6.54 12.72 -10.67
CA LYS A 117 -7.14 13.01 -11.97
C LYS A 117 -7.40 11.73 -12.77
N ALA A 118 -6.49 10.76 -12.73
CA ALA A 118 -6.69 9.46 -13.37
C ALA A 118 -7.85 8.68 -12.73
N CYS A 119 -7.92 8.65 -11.40
CA CYS A 119 -9.01 8.04 -10.64
C CYS A 119 -10.36 8.67 -10.97
N LEU A 120 -10.46 10.01 -10.93
CA LEU A 120 -11.68 10.76 -11.23
C LEU A 120 -12.16 10.54 -12.67
N LYS A 121 -11.26 10.52 -13.66
CA LYS A 121 -11.60 10.22 -15.05
C LYS A 121 -12.22 8.83 -15.23
N ARG A 122 -11.92 7.92 -14.32
CA ARG A 122 -12.40 6.53 -14.33
C ARG A 122 -13.58 6.34 -13.40
N TYR A 123 -14.05 7.39 -12.74
CA TYR A 123 -15.08 7.35 -11.70
C TYR A 123 -14.74 6.33 -10.59
N MET A 124 -13.47 6.13 -10.27
CA MET A 124 -12.99 5.11 -9.32
C MET A 124 -11.62 5.42 -8.72
N PHE A 125 -11.42 5.17 -7.42
CA PHE A 125 -10.11 5.32 -6.79
C PHE A 125 -9.18 4.14 -7.13
N SER A 126 -9.58 2.90 -6.85
CA SER A 126 -8.84 1.68 -7.22
C SER A 126 -9.61 0.83 -8.22
N GLN A 127 -8.90 0.30 -9.22
CA GLN A 127 -9.50 -0.52 -10.27
C GLN A 127 -9.52 -1.99 -9.84
N ASN A 128 -10.73 -2.50 -9.65
CA ASN A 128 -11.01 -3.93 -9.65
C ASN A 128 -12.19 -4.25 -10.60
N ILE A 129 -12.61 -3.33 -11.49
CA ILE A 129 -13.67 -3.62 -12.48
C ILE A 129 -13.05 -4.24 -13.73
N TYR A 130 -13.64 -5.36 -14.16
CA TYR A 130 -13.46 -5.98 -15.48
C TYR A 130 -14.72 -5.81 -16.31
N PRO A 131 -14.86 -4.76 -17.13
CA PRO A 131 -16.02 -4.67 -18.01
C PRO A 131 -15.91 -5.66 -19.17
N ASN A 132 -14.69 -6.09 -19.57
CA ASN A 132 -14.45 -6.76 -20.85
C ASN A 132 -13.33 -7.83 -20.85
N TRP A 133 -12.89 -8.35 -19.70
CA TRP A 133 -11.84 -9.39 -19.68
C TRP A 133 -12.44 -10.75 -19.30
N VAL A 134 -12.43 -11.66 -20.27
CA VAL A 134 -12.70 -13.10 -20.07
C VAL A 134 -11.35 -13.74 -19.83
N ASP A 135 -11.20 -14.46 -18.71
CA ASP A 135 -10.03 -15.33 -18.58
C ASP A 135 -10.12 -16.40 -19.68
N PRO A 136 -9.15 -16.52 -20.59
CA PRO A 136 -9.20 -17.55 -21.62
C PRO A 136 -9.22 -18.99 -21.04
N ARG A 137 -9.03 -19.16 -19.72
CA ARG A 137 -9.13 -20.44 -18.99
C ARG A 137 -10.37 -20.56 -18.12
N THR A 138 -11.09 -19.48 -17.82
CA THR A 138 -12.33 -19.52 -17.02
C THR A 138 -13.38 -18.60 -17.65
N GLU A 139 -14.46 -19.17 -18.18
CA GLU A 139 -15.49 -18.47 -18.96
C GLU A 139 -16.30 -17.41 -18.17
N GLU A 140 -16.07 -17.23 -16.87
CA GLU A 140 -16.76 -16.22 -16.07
C GLU A 140 -15.90 -14.96 -15.85
N VAL A 141 -16.37 -13.85 -16.41
CA VAL A 141 -15.86 -12.50 -16.10
C VAL A 141 -16.13 -12.21 -14.62
N LYS A 142 -15.12 -12.37 -13.75
CA LYS A 142 -15.22 -11.96 -12.33
C LYS A 142 -15.41 -10.44 -12.24
N LYS A 143 -16.64 -9.95 -12.15
CA LYS A 143 -16.91 -8.52 -11.86
C LYS A 143 -16.65 -8.25 -10.38
N LYS A 144 -15.48 -7.71 -10.03
CA LYS A 144 -15.26 -7.19 -8.68
C LYS A 144 -15.78 -5.75 -8.61
N THR A 145 -16.50 -5.44 -7.54
CA THR A 145 -17.14 -4.14 -7.33
C THR A 145 -16.07 -3.05 -7.38
N PRO A 146 -16.32 -1.90 -8.05
CA PRO A 146 -15.44 -0.76 -7.97
C PRO A 146 -15.11 -0.41 -6.52
N ASP A 147 -13.82 -0.38 -6.19
CA ASP A 147 -13.33 0.09 -4.90
C ASP A 147 -13.38 1.64 -4.87
N PHE A 148 -14.59 2.20 -4.97
CA PHE A 148 -14.83 3.64 -4.82
C PHE A 148 -14.71 4.08 -3.35
N ILE A 149 -14.75 3.13 -2.43
CA ILE A 149 -14.87 3.34 -0.99
C ILE A 149 -13.65 2.72 -0.30
N ASN A 150 -12.49 3.35 -0.47
CA ASN A 150 -11.47 3.31 0.58
C ASN A 150 -11.38 4.73 1.14
N ILE A 151 -12.47 5.17 1.79
CA ILE A 151 -12.60 6.54 2.32
C ILE A 151 -11.48 6.84 3.32
N GLU A 152 -10.96 5.83 4.00
CA GLU A 152 -9.78 5.96 4.86
C GLU A 152 -8.54 6.48 4.13
N LEU A 153 -8.35 6.14 2.85
CA LEU A 153 -7.21 6.61 2.06
C LEU A 153 -7.35 8.06 1.62
N TRP A 154 -8.56 8.64 1.63
CA TRP A 154 -8.74 10.07 1.37
C TRP A 154 -8.05 10.91 2.43
N GLY A 155 -8.04 10.44 3.69
CA GLY A 155 -7.32 11.12 4.76
C GLY A 155 -5.81 11.07 4.55
N VAL A 156 -5.28 9.96 4.05
CA VAL A 156 -3.86 9.82 3.67
C VAL A 156 -3.54 10.72 2.48
N PHE A 157 -4.39 10.72 1.45
CA PHE A 157 -4.24 11.56 0.27
C PHE A 157 -4.23 13.05 0.63
N ALA A 158 -5.15 13.50 1.48
CA ALA A 158 -5.29 14.90 1.85
C ALA A 158 -4.09 15.42 2.65
N ARG A 159 -3.39 14.54 3.38
CA ARG A 159 -2.14 14.90 4.09
C ARG A 159 -1.05 15.44 3.17
N THR A 160 -1.06 15.04 1.90
CA THR A 160 -0.20 15.57 0.84
C THR A 160 -0.35 17.09 0.63
N TRP A 161 -1.36 17.75 1.20
CA TRP A 161 -1.63 19.17 0.99
C TRP A 161 -1.60 20.01 2.28
N LEU A 162 -1.32 19.41 3.44
CA LEU A 162 -1.39 20.11 4.74
C LEU A 162 -0.33 21.21 4.93
N ASN A 163 0.85 21.08 4.32
CA ASN A 163 1.91 22.09 4.38
C ASN A 163 1.84 23.11 3.22
N THR A 164 0.64 23.38 2.71
CA THR A 164 0.40 24.27 1.57
C THR A 164 -0.73 25.25 1.86
N PRO A 165 -0.94 26.29 1.03
CA PRO A 165 -2.11 27.15 1.13
C PRO A 165 -3.46 26.42 1.03
N TRP A 166 -3.47 25.18 0.52
CA TRP A 166 -4.65 24.32 0.42
C TRP A 166 -5.02 23.59 1.72
N MET A 167 -4.24 23.75 2.80
CA MET A 167 -4.50 23.13 4.10
C MET A 167 -5.96 23.26 4.58
N PRO A 168 -6.61 24.43 4.51
CA PRO A 168 -8.00 24.56 4.99
C PRO A 168 -8.99 23.68 4.21
N LEU A 169 -8.73 23.45 2.92
CA LEU A 169 -9.54 22.54 2.11
C LEU A 169 -9.19 21.07 2.36
N ALA A 170 -7.93 20.76 2.66
CA ALA A 170 -7.47 19.40 2.92
C ALA A 170 -7.94 18.86 4.28
N LEU A 171 -8.01 19.71 5.30
CA LEU A 171 -8.27 19.28 6.68
C LEU A 171 -9.62 18.55 6.87
N PRO A 172 -10.75 18.97 6.27
CA PRO A 172 -12.00 18.21 6.34
C PRO A 172 -11.87 16.78 5.78
N PHE A 173 -11.12 16.59 4.69
CA PHE A 173 -10.87 15.26 4.11
C PHE A 173 -9.95 14.41 4.99
N VAL A 174 -9.00 15.04 5.70
CA VAL A 174 -8.18 14.36 6.72
C VAL A 174 -9.06 13.83 7.85
N LEU A 175 -9.94 14.67 8.41
CA LEU A 175 -10.82 14.26 9.52
C LEU A 175 -11.83 13.20 9.09
N LEU A 176 -12.43 13.36 7.90
CA LEU A 176 -13.35 12.37 7.34
C LEU A 176 -12.63 11.04 7.10
N GLY A 177 -11.48 11.06 6.43
CA GLY A 177 -10.69 9.86 6.19
C GLY A 177 -10.24 9.17 7.48
N ASP A 178 -9.84 9.93 8.50
CA ASP A 178 -9.44 9.36 9.79
C ASP A 178 -10.62 8.75 10.56
N LEU A 179 -11.83 9.28 10.42
CA LEU A 179 -13.04 8.64 10.94
C LEU A 179 -13.26 7.26 10.29
N PHE A 180 -13.12 7.17 8.97
CA PHE A 180 -13.18 5.88 8.27
C PHE A 180 -12.02 4.97 8.62
N LEU A 181 -10.83 5.51 8.88
CA LEU A 181 -9.69 4.72 9.34
C LEU A 181 -9.95 4.07 10.71
N VAL A 182 -10.66 4.75 11.62
CA VAL A 182 -11.13 4.14 12.88
C VAL A 182 -12.04 2.95 12.59
N PHE A 183 -13.03 3.11 11.71
CA PHE A 183 -13.90 2.01 11.32
C PHE A 183 -13.12 0.86 10.68
N SER A 184 -12.24 1.13 9.71
CA SER A 184 -11.40 0.11 9.08
C SER A 184 -10.52 -0.61 10.11
N ALA A 185 -9.95 0.09 11.09
CA ALA A 185 -9.19 -0.52 12.18
C ALA A 185 -10.07 -1.44 13.04
N MET A 186 -11.29 -1.01 13.39
CA MET A 186 -12.26 -1.84 14.13
C MET A 186 -12.68 -3.08 13.33
N PHE A 187 -13.03 -2.93 12.05
CA PHE A 187 -13.40 -4.04 11.19
C PHE A 187 -12.25 -5.04 11.06
N LYS A 188 -11.01 -4.57 10.88
CA LYS A 188 -9.84 -5.44 10.73
C LYS A 188 -9.56 -6.29 11.98
N VAL A 189 -9.90 -5.82 13.19
CA VAL A 189 -9.62 -6.54 14.44
C VAL A 189 -10.83 -7.28 15.03
N TRP A 190 -12.05 -6.86 14.70
CA TRP A 190 -13.28 -7.39 15.31
C TRP A 190 -14.31 -7.95 14.34
N ALA A 191 -14.17 -7.76 13.03
CA ALA A 191 -15.14 -8.27 12.07
C ALA A 191 -14.70 -9.60 11.45
N PRO A 192 -15.66 -10.41 10.96
CA PRO A 192 -15.37 -11.51 10.06
C PRO A 192 -14.67 -11.03 8.78
N THR A 193 -13.73 -11.82 8.28
CA THR A 193 -13.11 -11.64 6.97
C THR A 193 -13.86 -12.44 5.91
N THR A 194 -13.73 -12.04 4.65
CA THR A 194 -14.23 -12.80 3.51
C THR A 194 -13.15 -13.77 3.03
N GLU A 195 -13.51 -15.03 2.85
CA GLU A 195 -12.69 -15.98 2.10
C GLU A 195 -13.13 -15.92 0.63
N ASP A 196 -12.15 -15.79 -0.28
CA ASP A 196 -12.42 -15.85 -1.72
C ASP A 196 -12.80 -17.30 -2.07
N SER A 197 -14.10 -17.59 -2.00
CA SER A 197 -14.64 -18.84 -2.54
C SER A 197 -14.50 -18.78 -4.06
N ASN A 198 -13.83 -19.77 -4.65
CA ASN A 198 -13.58 -19.84 -6.10
C ASN A 198 -14.91 -19.79 -6.89
N GLY A 199 -15.36 -18.58 -7.25
CA GLY A 199 -16.60 -18.34 -7.99
C GLY A 199 -17.88 -18.33 -7.14
N GLY A 200 -17.79 -18.28 -5.80
CA GLY A 200 -18.95 -18.35 -4.91
C GLY A 200 -19.36 -17.02 -4.27
N ILE A 201 -20.46 -17.06 -3.50
CA ILE A 201 -20.86 -15.97 -2.59
C ILE A 201 -19.73 -15.80 -1.55
N PRO A 202 -19.29 -14.57 -1.23
CA PRO A 202 -18.28 -14.35 -0.19
C PRO A 202 -18.71 -14.99 1.13
N GLU A 203 -17.91 -15.93 1.63
CA GLU A 203 -18.18 -16.56 2.92
C GLU A 203 -17.51 -15.76 4.02
N PHE A 204 -18.33 -15.29 4.98
CA PHE A 204 -17.83 -14.61 6.16
C PHE A 204 -17.31 -15.63 7.16
N ARG A 205 -16.03 -15.52 7.51
CA ARG A 205 -15.42 -16.33 8.56
C ARG A 205 -14.68 -15.47 9.55
N TRP A 206 -14.44 -16.01 10.74
CA TRP A 206 -13.53 -15.36 11.68
C TRP A 206 -12.09 -15.40 11.16
N PRO A 207 -11.27 -14.37 11.46
CA PRO A 207 -9.87 -14.36 11.08
C PRO A 207 -9.12 -15.58 11.61
N LYS A 208 -8.38 -16.26 10.73
CA LYS A 208 -7.47 -17.38 11.01
C LYS A 208 -6.05 -16.85 11.27
N MET A 209 -5.15 -17.71 11.74
CA MET A 209 -3.77 -17.33 12.07
C MET A 209 -2.91 -17.00 10.84
N ASP A 210 -3.34 -17.35 9.63
CA ASP A 210 -2.69 -17.04 8.36
C ASP A 210 -3.22 -15.76 7.69
N ASP A 211 -4.27 -15.12 8.23
CA ASP A 211 -4.71 -13.81 7.75
C ASP A 211 -3.74 -12.72 8.19
N VAL A 212 -2.72 -12.47 7.36
CA VAL A 212 -1.59 -11.59 7.68
C VAL A 212 -1.41 -10.40 6.73
N ASP A 213 -2.37 -10.14 5.85
CA ASP A 213 -2.33 -9.01 4.93
C ASP A 213 -2.63 -7.69 5.66
N ASP A 214 -1.59 -7.12 6.27
CA ASP A 214 -1.67 -5.95 7.15
C ASP A 214 -0.83 -4.75 6.68
N ASP A 215 -0.05 -4.91 5.59
CA ASP A 215 0.92 -3.91 5.14
C ASP A 215 0.27 -2.59 4.72
N ASN A 216 -0.92 -2.64 4.10
CA ASN A 216 -1.66 -1.45 3.67
C ASN A 216 -2.20 -0.64 4.85
N MET A 217 -2.82 -1.32 5.81
CA MET A 217 -3.30 -0.68 7.05
C MET A 217 -2.13 -0.08 7.82
N ASN A 218 -1.03 -0.82 7.94
CA ASN A 218 0.16 -0.34 8.63
C ASN A 218 0.76 0.90 7.95
N SER A 219 0.88 0.88 6.61
CA SER A 219 1.37 2.03 5.83
C SER A 219 0.50 3.27 6.03
N ALA A 220 -0.83 3.13 5.99
CA ALA A 220 -1.74 4.24 6.24
C ALA A 220 -1.57 4.80 7.66
N LEU A 221 -1.52 3.93 8.68
CA LEU A 221 -1.29 4.32 10.07
C LEU A 221 0.07 5.00 10.26
N MET A 222 1.14 4.55 9.59
CA MET A 222 2.45 5.22 9.57
C MET A 222 2.33 6.66 9.08
N VAL A 223 1.70 6.89 7.93
CA VAL A 223 1.54 8.23 7.37
C VAL A 223 0.79 9.13 8.35
N THR A 224 -0.27 8.63 8.98
CA THR A 224 -1.02 9.43 9.96
C THR A 224 -0.18 9.80 11.17
N GLN A 225 0.76 8.95 11.60
CA GLN A 225 1.63 9.24 12.74
C GLN A 225 2.73 10.25 12.38
N TYR A 226 3.33 10.11 11.20
CA TYR A 226 4.55 10.83 10.85
C TYR A 226 4.32 12.11 10.05
N VAL A 227 3.20 12.26 9.34
CA VAL A 227 2.86 13.48 8.59
C VAL A 227 1.96 14.38 9.42
N PHE A 228 0.81 13.87 9.86
CA PHE A 228 -0.13 14.64 10.67
C PHE A 228 -1.10 13.73 11.42
N GLN A 229 -0.98 13.69 12.74
CA GLN A 229 -1.82 12.86 13.60
C GLN A 229 -3.02 13.65 14.13
N THR A 230 -4.20 13.09 13.96
CA THR A 230 -5.44 13.58 14.59
C THR A 230 -5.78 12.69 15.79
N PRO A 231 -6.68 13.13 16.68
CA PRO A 231 -7.21 12.24 17.73
C PRO A 231 -7.85 10.96 17.17
N LEU A 232 -8.47 11.03 15.98
CA LEU A 232 -9.10 9.88 15.32
C LEU A 232 -8.05 8.89 14.78
N SER A 233 -7.03 9.38 14.08
CA SER A 233 -5.97 8.48 13.59
C SER A 233 -5.12 7.89 14.73
N TRP A 234 -4.94 8.65 15.82
CA TRP A 234 -4.36 8.12 17.05
C TRP A 234 -5.21 6.98 17.64
N LEU A 235 -6.54 7.16 17.71
CA LEU A 235 -7.47 6.15 18.19
C LEU A 235 -7.48 4.90 17.30
N ALA A 236 -7.53 5.08 15.98
CA ALA A 236 -7.46 3.98 15.01
C ALA A 236 -6.21 3.12 15.24
N ARG A 237 -5.05 3.77 15.41
CA ARG A 237 -3.78 3.09 15.73
C ARG A 237 -3.85 2.34 17.05
N LYS A 238 -4.44 2.93 18.10
CA LYS A 238 -4.58 2.28 19.41
C LYS A 238 -5.49 1.06 19.35
N ILE A 239 -6.62 1.15 18.65
CA ILE A 239 -7.53 0.01 18.44
C ILE A 239 -6.79 -1.10 17.71
N TYR A 240 -6.18 -0.77 16.57
CA TYR A 240 -5.50 -1.75 15.74
C TYR A 240 -4.37 -2.46 16.50
N LYS A 241 -3.47 -1.72 17.16
CA LYS A 241 -2.35 -2.28 17.92
C LYS A 241 -2.79 -3.16 19.08
N THR A 242 -3.82 -2.74 19.82
CA THR A 242 -4.24 -3.40 21.07
C THR A 242 -5.03 -4.67 20.80
N PHE A 243 -5.90 -4.64 19.78
CA PHE A 243 -6.88 -5.71 19.56
C PHE A 243 -6.54 -6.62 18.38
N ARG A 244 -5.48 -6.33 17.60
CA ARG A 244 -5.01 -7.22 16.55
C ARG A 244 -4.60 -8.58 17.15
N ARG A 245 -5.27 -9.64 16.69
CA ARG A 245 -5.01 -11.02 17.14
C ARG A 245 -3.61 -11.48 16.73
N LYS A 246 -2.99 -12.32 17.56
CA LYS A 246 -1.76 -13.03 17.20
C LYS A 246 -2.00 -13.97 16.01
N ASN A 247 -0.96 -14.18 15.22
CA ASN A 247 -0.94 -14.96 13.98
C ASN A 247 0.26 -15.91 13.96
N TYR A 248 0.47 -16.62 12.84
CA TYR A 248 1.58 -17.55 12.71
C TYR A 248 2.96 -16.91 12.85
N GLY A 249 3.14 -15.64 12.48
CA GLY A 249 4.41 -14.96 12.76
C GLY A 249 4.68 -14.80 14.26
N ASN A 250 3.64 -14.70 15.09
CA ASN A 250 3.82 -14.69 16.55
C ASN A 250 4.11 -16.09 17.11
N THR A 251 3.42 -17.11 16.63
CA THR A 251 3.50 -18.47 17.21
C THR A 251 4.65 -19.29 16.64
N GLU A 252 4.94 -19.16 15.35
CA GLU A 252 5.96 -19.95 14.65
C GLU A 252 7.29 -19.20 14.51
N MET A 253 7.24 -17.87 14.32
CA MET A 253 8.44 -17.04 14.13
C MET A 253 8.86 -16.28 15.40
N GLY A 254 8.08 -16.36 16.48
CA GLY A 254 8.43 -15.79 17.79
C GLY A 254 8.23 -14.27 17.91
N GLU A 255 7.51 -13.63 16.98
CA GLU A 255 7.28 -12.19 17.03
C GLU A 255 6.41 -11.78 18.23
N THR A 256 6.80 -10.73 18.93
CA THR A 256 6.10 -10.28 20.15
C THR A 256 4.85 -9.44 19.84
N SER A 257 4.95 -8.59 18.81
CA SER A 257 3.86 -7.75 18.32
C SER A 257 3.02 -8.49 17.29
N ALA A 258 1.69 -8.44 17.41
CA ALA A 258 0.79 -9.06 16.42
C ALA A 258 0.95 -8.48 15.02
N ILE A 259 1.21 -7.17 14.93
CA ILE A 259 1.51 -6.48 13.67
C ILE A 259 2.83 -6.98 13.10
N MET A 260 3.87 -7.11 13.95
CA MET A 260 5.17 -7.60 13.51
C MET A 260 5.10 -9.05 13.04
N GLY A 261 4.33 -9.89 13.75
CA GLY A 261 4.02 -11.26 13.33
C GLY A 261 3.35 -11.31 11.95
N ALA A 262 2.40 -10.42 11.68
CA ALA A 262 1.72 -10.40 10.39
C ALA A 262 2.72 -10.06 9.25
N ILE A 263 3.52 -9.01 9.42
CA ILE A 263 4.51 -8.59 8.42
C ILE A 263 5.59 -9.67 8.21
N ALA A 264 6.08 -10.24 9.31
CA ALA A 264 7.10 -11.30 9.29
C ALA A 264 6.60 -12.52 8.53
N TYR A 265 5.39 -12.99 8.87
CA TYR A 265 4.80 -14.13 8.22
C TYR A 265 4.49 -13.83 6.75
N TYR A 266 3.95 -12.65 6.42
CA TYR A 266 3.65 -12.27 5.04
C TYR A 266 4.90 -12.31 4.13
N ASN A 267 6.05 -11.83 4.63
CA ASN A 267 7.28 -11.71 3.84
C ASN A 267 8.23 -12.92 3.95
N ARG A 268 7.87 -13.97 4.71
CA ARG A 268 8.77 -15.06 5.12
C ARG A 268 9.46 -15.83 3.99
N ASN A 269 8.79 -16.02 2.86
CA ASN A 269 9.30 -16.85 1.76
C ASN A 269 10.08 -16.06 0.72
N ASP A 270 9.76 -14.78 0.54
CA ASP A 270 10.25 -14.02 -0.61
C ASP A 270 11.23 -12.90 -0.22
N ASN A 271 10.92 -12.15 0.84
CA ASN A 271 11.61 -10.88 1.14
C ASN A 271 11.73 -10.65 2.65
N PRO A 272 12.40 -11.54 3.41
CA PRO A 272 12.54 -11.38 4.86
C PRO A 272 13.20 -10.07 5.29
N GLU A 273 13.99 -9.42 4.44
CA GLU A 273 14.59 -8.11 4.76
C GLU A 273 13.54 -7.00 4.87
N MET A 274 12.37 -7.16 4.24
CA MET A 274 11.23 -6.26 4.42
C MET A 274 10.74 -6.24 5.86
N THR A 275 10.75 -7.41 6.49
CA THR A 275 10.42 -7.60 7.91
C THR A 275 11.39 -6.82 8.78
N GLU A 276 12.69 -6.93 8.51
CA GLU A 276 13.72 -6.23 9.27
C GLU A 276 13.67 -4.70 9.09
N LEU A 277 13.29 -4.21 7.91
CA LEU A 277 13.02 -2.79 7.69
C LEU A 277 11.78 -2.30 8.46
N ALA A 278 10.78 -3.16 8.67
CA ALA A 278 9.57 -2.82 9.41
C ALA A 278 9.80 -2.81 10.92
N ARG A 279 10.61 -3.75 11.43
CA ARG A 279 10.82 -4.02 12.85
C ARG A 279 11.07 -2.77 13.70
N PRO A 280 12.10 -1.94 13.45
CA PRO A 280 12.35 -0.74 14.25
C PRO A 280 11.24 0.31 14.17
N LEU A 281 10.43 0.31 13.10
CA LEU A 281 9.27 1.19 13.00
C LEU A 281 8.14 0.64 13.86
N VAL A 282 7.79 -0.64 13.68
CA VAL A 282 6.70 -1.35 14.38
C VAL A 282 6.95 -1.44 15.89
N GLU A 283 8.19 -1.62 16.33
CA GLU A 283 8.54 -1.68 17.75
C GLU A 283 8.48 -0.31 18.44
N ARG A 284 8.62 0.79 17.67
CA ARG A 284 8.41 2.15 18.18
C ARG A 284 6.93 2.52 18.31
N TYR A 285 6.01 1.70 17.79
CA TYR A 285 4.56 1.90 17.99
C TYR A 285 4.18 1.72 19.44
#